data_AF-A0A7S3BQV9-F1
#
_entry.id   AF-A0A7S3BQV9-F1
#
_cell.length_a   1.000
_cell.length_b   1.000
_cell.length_c   1.000
_cell.angle_alpha   90.00
_cell.angle_beta   90.00
_cell.angle_gamma   90.00
#
_symmetry.space_group_name_H-M   'P 1'
#
loop_
_entity.id
_entity.type
_entity.pdbx_description
1 polymer ?
#
loop_
_entity_poly.entity_id
_entity_poly.type
_entity_poly.pdbx_seq_one_letter_code
_entity_poly.pdbx_strand_id
1 'polypeptide(L)'
;TLMARGEEAEAVKWMRWAAEEKGYARAMALLGEWYMAGKGVPQDKLEAYKWIRRAYETSIEQGIDVEANKAMLVKADAKISLLTGGAGPSVDGDGLMVELRRLAEAGDAKAGCLLGQTLMARGE
;
A
#
# COMPACT_ATOMS: atom_id res chain seq x y z
N THR A 1 1.65 -10.79 25.02
CA THR A 1 1.33 -10.33 26.40
C THR A 1 0.61 -8.99 26.33
N LEU A 2 -0.18 -8.62 27.36
CA LEU A 2 -0.93 -7.35 27.37
C LEU A 2 -0.03 -6.12 27.20
N MET A 3 1.21 -6.19 27.71
CA MET A 3 2.23 -5.14 27.54
C MET A 3 2.55 -4.86 26.06
N ALA A 4 2.76 -5.91 25.26
CA ALA A 4 3.02 -5.75 23.82
C ALA A 4 1.85 -5.10 23.06
N ARG A 5 0.61 -5.38 23.45
CA ARG A 5 -0.57 -4.72 22.85
C ARG A 5 -0.66 -3.24 23.23
N GLY A 6 -0.21 -2.87 24.42
CA GLY A 6 -0.12 -1.47 24.85
C GLY A 6 0.91 -0.68 24.05
N GLU A 7 2.10 -1.24 23.87
CA GLU A 7 3.18 -0.64 23.09
C GLU A 7 2.80 -0.52 21.60
N GLU A 8 2.12 -1.52 21.04
CA GLU A 8 1.61 -1.47 19.66
C GLU A 8 0.57 -0.36 19.46
N ALA A 9 -0.36 -0.17 20.40
CA ALA A 9 -1.36 0.89 20.32
C ALA A 9 -0.73 2.30 20.45
N GLU A 10 0.27 2.45 21.32
CA GLU A 10 1.01 3.69 21.45
C GLU A 10 1.85 4.00 20.20
N ALA A 11 2.48 2.99 19.59
CA ALA A 11 3.18 3.15 18.31
C ALA A 11 2.25 3.61 17.19
N VAL A 12 1.02 3.06 17.10
CA VAL A 12 0.00 3.48 16.14
C VAL A 12 -0.38 4.94 16.34
N LYS A 13 -0.53 5.39 17.59
CA LYS A 13 -0.84 6.79 17.91
C LYS A 13 0.24 7.73 17.39
N TRP A 14 1.51 7.42 17.63
CA TRP A 14 2.64 8.23 17.15
C TRP A 14 2.75 8.23 15.63
N MET A 15 2.52 7.08 14.98
CA MET A 15 2.52 7.00 13.52
C MET A 15 1.38 7.82 12.90
N ARG A 16 0.17 7.80 13.48
CA ARG A 16 -0.94 8.64 13.03
C ARG A 16 -0.59 10.12 13.14
N TRP A 17 -0.04 10.55 14.26
CA TRP A 17 0.41 11.93 14.43
C TRP A 17 1.46 12.32 13.36
N ALA A 18 2.47 11.49 13.12
CA ALA A 18 3.48 11.78 12.11
C ALA A 18 2.90 11.81 10.67
N ALA A 19 1.97 10.91 10.37
CA ALA A 19 1.30 10.84 9.08
C ALA A 19 0.35 12.03 8.85
N GLU A 20 -0.50 12.35 9.82
CA GLU A 20 -1.58 13.34 9.69
C GLU A 20 -1.07 14.76 9.92
N GLU A 21 -0.33 15.01 11.01
CA GLU A 21 0.08 16.35 11.43
C GLU A 21 1.39 16.81 10.79
N LYS A 22 2.28 15.87 10.44
CA LYS A 22 3.59 16.18 9.85
C LYS A 22 3.68 15.82 8.37
N GLY A 23 2.65 15.18 7.81
CA GLY A 23 2.66 14.76 6.41
C GLY A 23 3.80 13.79 6.09
N TYR A 24 4.24 12.99 7.07
CA TYR A 24 5.40 12.12 6.88
C TYR A 24 5.01 10.88 6.08
N ALA A 25 5.39 10.86 4.79
CA ALA A 25 5.01 9.81 3.84
C ALA A 25 5.40 8.40 4.32
N ARG A 26 6.55 8.26 5.00
CA ARG A 26 6.99 6.97 5.55
C ARG A 26 6.09 6.47 6.69
N ALA A 27 5.55 7.37 7.51
CA ALA A 27 4.57 6.98 8.54
C ALA A 27 3.25 6.53 7.90
N MET A 28 2.82 7.18 6.82
CA MET A 28 1.64 6.76 6.06
C MET A 28 1.83 5.34 5.47
N ALA A 29 3.00 5.06 4.87
CA ALA A 29 3.31 3.73 4.33
C ALA A 29 3.30 2.64 5.42
N LEU A 30 3.88 2.93 6.59
CA LEU A 30 3.90 2.01 7.73
C LEU A 30 2.50 1.77 8.32
N LEU A 31 1.67 2.81 8.43
CA LEU A 31 0.26 2.64 8.83
C LEU A 31 -0.47 1.75 7.84
N GLY A 32 -0.25 1.96 6.54
CA GLY A 32 -0.75 1.11 5.48
C GLY A 32 -0.39 -0.36 5.69
N GLU A 33 0.89 -0.66 5.91
CA GLU A 33 1.38 -2.01 6.20
C GLU A 33 0.75 -2.61 7.47
N TRP A 34 0.61 -1.81 8.53
CA TRP A 34 0.03 -2.27 9.79
C TRP A 34 -1.46 -2.57 9.66
N TYR A 35 -2.20 -1.79 8.87
CA TYR A 35 -3.58 -2.10 8.50
C TYR A 35 -3.69 -3.34 7.63
N MET A 36 -2.72 -3.59 6.72
CA MET A 36 -2.69 -4.83 5.94
C MET A 36 -2.46 -6.07 6.81
N ALA A 37 -1.63 -5.94 7.85
CA ALA A 37 -1.18 -7.04 8.71
C ALA A 37 -2.01 -7.20 9.99
N GLY A 38 -2.80 -6.20 10.38
CA GLY A 38 -3.49 -6.17 11.68
C GLY A 38 -2.54 -5.95 12.86
N LYS A 39 -1.46 -5.16 12.68
CA LYS A 39 -0.45 -4.92 13.72
C LYS A 39 -0.80 -3.67 14.53
N GLY A 40 -1.20 -3.85 15.80
CA GLY A 40 -1.64 -2.74 16.66
C GLY A 40 -2.95 -2.07 16.24
N VAL A 41 -3.50 -2.44 15.08
CA VAL A 41 -4.80 -2.01 14.55
C VAL A 41 -5.56 -3.23 14.03
N PRO A 42 -6.90 -3.21 14.00
CA PRO A 42 -7.67 -4.21 13.26
C PRO A 42 -7.25 -4.25 11.79
N GLN A 43 -7.16 -5.46 11.23
CA GLN A 43 -6.82 -5.62 9.83
C GLN A 43 -7.92 -5.00 8.96
N ASP A 44 -7.53 -4.05 8.09
CA ASP A 44 -8.43 -3.37 7.17
C ASP A 44 -7.67 -3.05 5.88
N LYS A 45 -7.97 -3.80 4.82
CA LYS A 45 -7.27 -3.65 3.53
C LYS A 45 -7.64 -2.36 2.82
N LEU A 46 -8.88 -1.86 3.01
CA LEU A 46 -9.32 -0.63 2.36
C LEU A 46 -8.66 0.57 3.03
N GLU A 47 -8.61 0.57 4.37
CA GLU A 47 -7.91 1.60 5.12
C GLU A 47 -6.40 1.57 4.83
N ALA A 48 -5.80 0.38 4.73
CA ALA A 48 -4.43 0.24 4.28
C ALA A 48 -4.18 0.88 2.91
N TYR A 49 -5.03 0.58 1.92
CA TYR A 49 -4.92 1.14 0.58
C TYR A 49 -4.95 2.67 0.60
N LYS A 50 -5.85 3.29 1.37
CA LYS A 50 -5.90 4.75 1.52
C LYS A 50 -4.59 5.32 2.07
N TRP A 51 -4.04 4.71 3.12
CA TRP A 51 -2.78 5.16 3.72
C TRP A 51 -1.59 5.03 2.75
N ILE A 52 -1.50 3.90 2.04
CA ILE A 52 -0.43 3.66 1.06
C ILE A 52 -0.57 4.61 -0.13
N ARG A 53 -1.79 4.85 -0.60
CA ARG A 53 -2.06 5.79 -1.70
C ARG A 53 -1.64 7.20 -1.32
N ARG A 54 -2.02 7.66 -0.12
CA ARG A 54 -1.57 8.96 0.40
C ARG A 54 -0.05 9.02 0.52
N ALA A 55 0.59 7.96 1.00
CA ALA A 55 2.05 7.87 1.06
C ALA A 55 2.69 8.02 -0.34
N TYR A 56 2.13 7.35 -1.35
CA TYR A 56 2.57 7.43 -2.74
C TYR A 56 2.43 8.85 -3.29
N GLU A 57 1.24 9.45 -3.18
CA GLU A 57 0.96 10.81 -3.65
C GLU A 57 1.87 11.85 -2.96
N THR A 58 1.97 11.82 -1.63
CA THR A 58 2.85 12.72 -0.88
C THR A 58 4.33 12.49 -1.20
N SER A 59 4.75 11.26 -1.48
CA SER A 59 6.14 10.99 -1.88
C SER A 59 6.45 11.57 -3.27
N ILE A 60 5.52 11.51 -4.23
CA ILE A 60 5.65 12.19 -5.53
C ILE A 60 5.81 13.70 -5.32
N GLU A 61 4.95 14.31 -4.50
CA GLU A 61 5.00 15.75 -4.21
C GLU A 61 6.34 16.17 -3.58
N GLN A 62 6.91 15.32 -2.74
CA GLN A 62 8.18 15.57 -2.05
C GLN A 62 9.41 15.12 -2.86
N GLY A 63 9.24 14.52 -4.04
CA GLY A 63 10.34 13.97 -4.84
C GLY A 63 11.05 12.78 -4.19
N ILE A 64 10.37 12.06 -3.30
CA ILE A 64 10.87 10.87 -2.61
C ILE A 64 10.61 9.65 -3.50
N ASP A 65 11.51 8.66 -3.45
CA ASP A 65 11.32 7.37 -4.13
C ASP A 65 10.00 6.71 -3.72
N VAL A 66 9.17 6.38 -4.71
CA VAL A 66 7.81 5.84 -4.52
C VAL A 66 7.71 4.35 -4.81
N GLU A 67 8.80 3.70 -5.22
CA GLU A 67 8.76 2.30 -5.67
C GLU A 67 8.22 1.34 -4.60
N ALA A 68 8.62 1.54 -3.34
CA ALA A 68 8.09 0.75 -2.23
C ALA A 68 6.58 0.97 -2.03
N ASN A 69 6.12 2.22 -2.12
CA ASN A 69 4.70 2.56 -1.98
C ASN A 69 3.89 2.00 -3.16
N LYS A 70 4.43 2.07 -4.38
CA LYS A 70 3.84 1.49 -5.59
C LYS A 70 3.64 -0.02 -5.42
N ALA A 71 4.68 -0.74 -4.99
CA ALA A 71 4.60 -2.18 -4.73
C ALA A 71 3.52 -2.54 -3.70
N MET A 72 3.46 -1.78 -2.60
CA MET A 72 2.44 -1.99 -1.56
C MET A 72 1.03 -1.70 -2.07
N LEU A 73 0.85 -0.65 -2.88
CA LEU A 73 -0.44 -0.23 -3.42
C LEU A 73 -1.01 -1.30 -4.34
N VAL A 74 -0.18 -1.86 -5.23
CA VAL A 74 -0.58 -2.92 -6.16
C VAL A 74 -1.00 -4.18 -5.39
N LYS A 75 -0.24 -4.55 -4.35
CA LYS A 75 -0.54 -5.70 -3.51
C LYS A 75 -1.84 -5.50 -2.72
N ALA A 76 -2.08 -4.29 -2.22
CA ALA A 76 -3.32 -3.93 -1.53
C ALA A 76 -4.51 -4.02 -2.50
N ASP A 77 -4.39 -3.45 -3.69
CA ASP A 77 -5.40 -3.48 -4.74
C ASP A 77 -5.77 -4.92 -5.15
N ALA A 78 -4.79 -5.77 -5.48
CA ALA A 78 -5.04 -7.17 -5.83
C ALA A 78 -5.78 -7.92 -4.71
N LYS A 79 -5.37 -7.70 -3.45
CA LYS A 79 -6.03 -8.33 -2.30
C LYS A 79 -7.44 -7.80 -2.04
N ILE A 80 -7.75 -6.55 -2.39
CA ILE A 80 -9.10 -6.01 -2.26
C ILE A 80 -9.96 -6.54 -3.39
N SER A 81 -9.47 -6.50 -4.63
CA SER A 81 -10.14 -7.05 -5.81
C SER A 81 -10.56 -8.52 -5.61
N LEU A 82 -9.68 -9.35 -5.05
CA LEU A 82 -10.04 -10.72 -4.65
C LEU A 82 -11.18 -10.81 -3.63
N LEU A 83 -11.24 -9.89 -2.66
CA LEU A 83 -12.30 -9.90 -1.65
C LEU A 83 -13.64 -9.44 -2.19
N THR A 84 -13.62 -8.57 -3.20
CA THR A 84 -14.80 -7.91 -3.73
C THR A 84 -15.28 -8.48 -5.06
N GLY A 85 -14.65 -9.55 -5.56
CA GLY A 85 -15.01 -10.16 -6.84
C GLY A 85 -14.69 -9.28 -8.05
N GLY A 86 -13.59 -8.53 -8.00
CA GLY A 86 -13.17 -7.60 -9.05
C GLY A 86 -13.53 -6.14 -8.81
N ALA A 87 -14.36 -5.83 -7.80
CA ALA A 87 -14.76 -4.46 -7.46
C ALA A 87 -13.77 -3.80 -6.48
N GLY A 88 -12.58 -3.44 -6.96
CA GLY A 88 -11.52 -2.78 -6.19
C GLY A 88 -11.70 -1.25 -6.04
N PRO A 89 -10.93 -0.60 -5.14
CA PRO A 89 -11.07 0.83 -4.83
C PRO A 89 -10.58 1.70 -5.99
N SER A 90 -11.54 1.97 -6.86
CA SER A 90 -11.54 2.81 -8.05
C SER A 90 -11.17 2.09 -9.35
N VAL A 91 -11.97 2.38 -10.36
CA VAL A 91 -11.84 1.99 -11.78
C VAL A 91 -10.52 2.53 -12.41
N ASP A 92 -9.60 3.07 -11.58
CA ASP A 92 -8.30 3.61 -11.95
C ASP A 92 -7.12 2.72 -11.48
N GLY A 93 -7.36 1.66 -10.70
CA GLY A 93 -6.33 0.65 -10.36
C GLY A 93 -5.72 -0.02 -11.59
N ASP A 94 -6.50 -0.07 -12.68
CA ASP A 94 -6.05 -0.47 -14.00
C ASP A 94 -4.94 0.45 -14.53
N GLY A 95 -4.93 1.74 -14.21
CA GLY A 95 -3.88 2.67 -14.66
C GLY A 95 -2.49 2.27 -14.15
N LEU A 96 -2.40 1.84 -12.89
CA LEU A 96 -1.12 1.42 -12.31
C LEU A 96 -0.68 0.05 -12.84
N MET A 97 -1.62 -0.88 -13.05
CA MET A 97 -1.35 -2.18 -13.67
C MET A 97 -0.99 -2.08 -15.16
N VAL A 98 -1.66 -1.20 -15.90
CA VAL A 98 -1.37 -0.87 -17.30
C VAL A 98 0.02 -0.25 -17.39
N GLU A 99 0.36 0.69 -16.51
CA GLU A 99 1.69 1.28 -16.49
C GLU A 99 2.77 0.26 -16.12
N LEU A 100 2.51 -0.62 -15.13
CA LEU A 100 3.43 -1.71 -14.80
C LEU A 100 3.64 -2.66 -15.97
N ARG A 101 2.58 -3.05 -16.68
CA ARG A 101 2.66 -3.87 -17.88
C ARG A 101 3.48 -3.19 -18.98
N ARG A 102 3.19 -1.92 -19.26
CA ARG A 102 3.94 -1.12 -20.26
C ARG A 102 5.42 -1.05 -19.93
N LEU A 103 5.77 -0.76 -18.68
CA LEU A 103 7.17 -0.68 -18.23
C LEU A 103 7.87 -2.04 -18.28
N ALA A 104 7.18 -3.11 -17.87
CA ALA A 104 7.70 -4.47 -17.95
C ALA A 104 7.98 -4.88 -19.41
N GLU A 105 7.05 -4.59 -20.32
CA GLU A 105 7.19 -4.82 -21.77
C GLU A 105 8.32 -3.97 -22.38
N ALA A 106 8.59 -2.78 -21.83
CA ALA A 106 9.73 -1.94 -22.20
C ALA A 106 11.07 -2.42 -21.60
N GLY A 107 11.09 -3.51 -20.83
CA GLY A 107 12.29 -4.12 -20.27
C GLY A 107 12.65 -3.66 -18.85
N ASP A 108 11.77 -2.93 -18.15
CA ASP A 108 11.98 -2.60 -16.74
C ASP A 108 11.81 -3.86 -15.87
N ALA A 109 12.93 -4.38 -15.36
CA ALA A 109 12.96 -5.60 -14.55
C ALA A 109 12.20 -5.45 -13.22
N LYS A 110 12.15 -4.24 -12.64
CA LYS A 110 11.40 -4.00 -11.40
C LYS A 110 9.91 -4.02 -11.67
N ALA A 111 9.47 -3.35 -12.75
CA ALA A 111 8.07 -3.39 -13.17
C ALA A 111 7.62 -4.83 -13.49
N GLY A 112 8.48 -5.62 -14.16
CA GLY A 112 8.22 -7.04 -14.41
C GLY A 112 8.07 -7.87 -13.14
N CYS A 113 8.93 -7.64 -12.13
CA CYS A 113 8.82 -8.31 -10.83
C CYS A 113 7.50 -7.97 -10.12
N LEU A 114 7.13 -6.68 -10.08
CA LEU A 114 5.89 -6.22 -9.45
C LEU A 114 4.65 -6.75 -10.20
N LEU A 115 4.67 -6.73 -11.52
CA LEU A 115 3.60 -7.28 -12.34
C LEU A 115 3.40 -8.78 -12.06
N GLY A 116 4.49 -9.56 -12.06
CA GLY A 116 4.45 -10.99 -11.76
C GLY A 116 3.88 -11.30 -10.37
N GLN A 117 4.33 -10.59 -9.33
CA GLN A 117 3.78 -10.74 -7.98
C GLN A 117 2.28 -10.45 -7.90
N THR A 118 1.82 -9.50 -8.72
CA THR A 118 0.43 -9.07 -8.72
C THR A 118 -0.50 -10.05 -9.43
N LEU A 119 -0.08 -10.56 -10.59
CA LEU A 119 -0.82 -11.58 -11.32
C LEU A 119 -0.97 -12.84 -10.46
N MET A 120 0.12 -13.29 -9.83
CA MET A 120 0.09 -14.40 -8.85
C MET A 120 -0.85 -14.13 -7.68
N ALA A 121 -0.94 -12.88 -7.21
CA ALA A 121 -1.86 -12.49 -6.14
C ALA A 121 -3.32 -12.41 -6.60
N ARG A 122 -3.62 -12.23 -7.89
CA ARG A 122 -4.97 -12.25 -8.46
C ARG A 122 -5.43 -13.65 -8.89
N GLY A 123 -4.50 -14.59 -9.05
CA GLY A 123 -4.78 -15.96 -9.50
C GLY A 123 -5.01 -16.07 -11.01
N GLU A 124 -4.48 -15.11 -11.77
CA GLU A 124 -4.50 -15.05 -13.25
C GLU A 124 -3.24 -15.65 -13.88
#